data_AF-A0A7N0ULT2-F1
#
_entry.id   AF-A0A7N0ULT2-F1
#
_cell.length_a   1.000
_cell.length_b   1.000
_cell.length_c   1.000
_cell.angle_alpha   90.00
_cell.angle_beta   90.00
_cell.angle_gamma   90.00
#
_symmetry.space_group_name_H-M   'P 1'
#
loop_
_entity.id
_entity.type
_entity.pdbx_description
1 polymer ?
#
loop_
_entity_poly.entity_id
_entity_poly.type
_entity_poly.pdbx_seq_one_letter_code
_entity_poly.pdbx_strand_id
1 'polypeptide(L)'
;MQSPTGYPIGSEEHPLLTNNPHALVHYLDIDLYANNNDVPDLSSMHAPRLFATHAPALSLSDEVMNNNSGCKIIYVWRNPKDCFVSLWHFVNKMRPEEAITLSLDKYFDSFCSGVNNYGPFWDHVLEHWKVSLAMPEKVMFLSYEHIIEQPDHYVKKIAEFIGCPFSGVEEDEGVVSGIVKMCSFTNLSQLEANKNGKTKRYIGHDTFFRRGVVGDSKNLLNSEMINKIDRIAEDKFSPYGLKI
;
A
#
# COMPACT_ATOMS: atom_id res chain seq x y z
N MET A 1 -8.07 25.74 -19.18
CA MET A 1 -8.44 24.55 -18.39
C MET A 1 -7.45 24.50 -17.24
N GLN A 2 -7.93 24.58 -15.99
CA GLN A 2 -7.06 24.37 -14.83
C GLN A 2 -6.64 22.90 -14.81
N SER A 3 -5.37 22.64 -14.51
CA SER A 3 -4.89 21.30 -14.18
C SER A 3 -5.85 20.65 -13.16
N PRO A 4 -6.26 19.39 -13.33
CA PRO A 4 -7.04 18.66 -12.32
C PRO A 4 -6.31 18.54 -10.97
N THR A 5 -4.99 18.74 -10.98
CA THR A 5 -4.19 18.84 -9.77
C THR A 5 -4.15 20.29 -9.32
N GLY A 6 -4.60 20.57 -8.10
CA GLY A 6 -4.40 21.89 -7.45
C GLY A 6 -2.93 22.30 -7.28
N TYR A 7 -1.99 21.47 -7.74
CA TYR A 7 -0.55 21.64 -7.64
C TYR A 7 0.09 21.20 -8.97
N PRO A 8 0.65 22.14 -9.76
CA PRO A 8 1.47 21.83 -10.92
C PRO A 8 2.70 20.99 -10.52
N ILE A 9 3.26 20.25 -11.47
CA ILE A 9 4.49 19.48 -11.24
C ILE A 9 5.67 20.43 -11.05
N GLY A 10 6.49 20.12 -10.05
CA GLY A 10 7.54 21.03 -9.60
C GLY A 10 7.04 22.16 -8.70
N SER A 11 5.75 22.20 -8.36
CA SER A 11 5.25 23.08 -7.31
C SER A 11 5.93 22.75 -5.98
N GLU A 12 6.63 23.72 -5.42
CA GLU A 12 7.21 23.64 -4.07
C GLU A 12 6.13 23.55 -2.97
N GLU A 13 4.87 23.73 -3.34
CA GLU A 13 3.71 23.71 -2.44
C GLU A 13 3.02 22.35 -2.40
N HIS A 14 3.48 21.35 -3.16
CA HIS A 14 2.84 20.03 -3.19
C HIS A 14 2.83 19.41 -1.77
N PRO A 15 1.68 18.97 -1.22
CA PRO A 15 1.59 18.53 0.17
C PRO A 15 2.55 17.40 0.57
N LEU A 16 2.92 16.52 -0.36
CA LEU A 16 3.91 15.45 -0.15
C LEU A 16 5.32 15.95 0.20
N LEU A 17 5.67 17.20 -0.12
CA LEU A 17 6.98 17.76 0.20
C LEU A 17 7.15 18.09 1.69
N THR A 18 6.04 18.37 2.37
CA THR A 18 6.01 18.84 3.76
C THR A 18 5.23 17.91 4.70
N ASN A 19 4.57 16.88 4.18
CA ASN A 19 3.79 15.92 4.97
C ASN A 19 4.17 14.48 4.63
N ASN A 20 4.13 13.61 5.65
CA ASN A 20 4.19 12.18 5.40
C ASN A 20 2.94 11.72 4.61
N PRO A 21 3.06 10.79 3.65
CA PRO A 21 1.90 10.30 2.90
C PRO A 21 0.72 9.81 3.76
N HIS A 22 1.00 9.20 4.92
CA HIS A 22 -0.04 8.72 5.85
C HIS A 22 -0.79 9.86 6.55
N ALA A 23 -0.28 11.10 6.53
CA ALA A 23 -1.01 12.26 7.01
C ALA A 23 -2.02 12.79 5.98
N LEU A 24 -1.83 12.47 4.70
CA LEU A 24 -2.65 12.96 3.58
C LEU A 24 -3.74 11.96 3.18
N VAL A 25 -3.50 10.65 3.40
CA VAL A 25 -4.46 9.58 3.11
C VAL A 25 -4.80 8.87 4.41
N HIS A 26 -6.00 9.14 4.93
CA HIS A 26 -6.44 8.58 6.20
C HIS A 26 -6.85 7.11 6.07
N TYR A 27 -6.38 6.30 7.00
CA TYR A 27 -6.78 4.90 7.14
C TYR A 27 -8.15 4.80 7.82
N LEU A 28 -9.08 4.11 7.18
CA LEU A 28 -10.43 3.89 7.73
C LEU A 28 -10.34 3.18 9.09
N ASP A 29 -9.59 2.10 9.15
CA ASP A 29 -9.44 1.17 10.28
C ASP A 29 -8.40 1.59 11.33
N ILE A 30 -7.64 2.67 11.10
CA ILE A 30 -6.57 3.12 12.02
C ILE A 30 -6.78 4.57 12.49
N ASP A 31 -7.15 5.46 11.57
CA ASP A 31 -7.26 6.90 11.85
C ASP A 31 -8.70 7.34 12.13
N LEU A 32 -9.67 6.74 11.43
CA LEU A 32 -11.04 7.23 11.37
C LEU A 32 -12.00 6.47 12.29
N TYR A 33 -12.05 5.13 12.18
CA TYR A 33 -13.02 4.28 12.88
C TYR A 33 -12.41 3.47 14.03
N ALA A 34 -11.14 3.70 14.35
CA ALA A 34 -10.42 2.92 15.35
C ALA A 34 -10.75 3.31 16.80
N ASN A 35 -11.49 4.41 17.02
CA ASN A 35 -11.99 4.79 18.33
C ASN A 35 -13.46 4.40 18.41
N ASN A 36 -13.77 3.43 19.29
CA ASN A 36 -15.00 2.62 19.30
C ASN A 36 -16.37 3.37 19.38
N ASN A 37 -16.42 4.70 19.39
CA ASN A 37 -17.68 5.46 19.50
C ASN A 37 -17.77 6.71 18.61
N ASP A 38 -16.72 7.08 17.87
CA ASP A 38 -16.76 8.27 17.03
C ASP A 38 -16.92 7.87 15.56
N VAL A 39 -18.11 8.14 15.00
CA VAL A 39 -18.32 8.08 13.55
C VAL A 39 -17.85 9.42 12.97
N PRO A 40 -16.75 9.46 12.20
CA PRO A 40 -16.24 10.71 11.68
C PRO A 40 -17.22 11.33 10.68
N ASP A 41 -17.43 12.63 10.78
CA ASP A 41 -18.19 13.38 9.78
C ASP A 41 -17.34 13.60 8.52
N LEU A 42 -17.55 12.74 7.52
CA LEU A 42 -16.87 12.80 6.22
C LEU A 42 -17.53 13.77 5.24
N SER A 43 -18.60 14.49 5.63
CA SER A 43 -19.31 15.43 4.76
C SER A 43 -18.48 16.69 4.46
N SER A 44 -17.55 17.03 5.36
CA SER A 44 -16.60 18.14 5.20
C SER A 44 -15.49 17.86 4.20
N MET A 45 -15.27 16.59 3.79
CA MET A 45 -14.24 16.23 2.83
C MET A 45 -14.74 16.41 1.39
N HIS A 46 -14.04 17.21 0.61
CA HIS A 46 -14.34 17.40 -0.82
C HIS A 46 -14.16 16.10 -1.61
N ALA A 47 -15.05 15.87 -2.58
CA ALA A 47 -14.90 14.78 -3.55
C ALA A 47 -13.91 15.16 -4.67
N PRO A 48 -13.12 14.21 -5.21
CA PRO A 48 -13.03 12.81 -4.79
C PRO A 48 -12.27 12.65 -3.47
N ARG A 49 -12.73 11.71 -2.64
CA ARG A 49 -12.10 11.38 -1.35
C ARG A 49 -11.15 10.20 -1.53
N LEU A 50 -9.96 10.29 -0.95
CA LEU A 50 -8.96 9.21 -0.96
C LEU A 50 -8.79 8.67 0.45
N PHE A 51 -8.94 7.35 0.59
CA PHE A 51 -8.79 6.63 1.84
C PHE A 51 -7.90 5.41 1.64
N ALA A 52 -7.33 4.91 2.73
CA ALA A 52 -6.61 3.65 2.77
C ALA A 52 -7.23 2.70 3.78
N THR A 53 -6.97 1.40 3.63
CA THR A 53 -7.32 0.40 4.65
C THR A 53 -6.48 -0.86 4.47
N HIS A 54 -6.29 -1.61 5.55
CA HIS A 54 -5.76 -2.97 5.51
C HIS A 54 -6.88 -4.01 5.73
N ALA A 55 -8.15 -3.60 5.72
CA ALA A 55 -9.26 -4.52 5.87
C ALA A 55 -9.32 -5.54 4.71
N PRO A 56 -9.67 -6.80 5.00
CA PRO A 56 -9.96 -7.79 3.96
C PRO A 56 -11.19 -7.35 3.16
N ALA A 57 -11.30 -7.82 1.91
CA ALA A 57 -12.35 -7.34 0.99
C ALA A 57 -13.75 -7.63 1.51
N LEU A 58 -13.93 -8.74 2.23
CA LEU A 58 -15.19 -9.15 2.84
C LEU A 58 -15.62 -8.29 4.04
N SER A 59 -14.72 -7.49 4.60
CA SER A 59 -15.02 -6.56 5.70
C SER A 59 -15.35 -5.14 5.21
N LEU A 60 -15.21 -4.88 3.90
CA LEU A 60 -15.62 -3.61 3.32
C LEU A 60 -17.15 -3.52 3.27
N SER A 61 -17.70 -2.32 3.47
CA SER A 61 -19.14 -2.13 3.48
C SER A 61 -19.77 -2.40 2.10
N ASP A 62 -21.03 -2.81 2.10
CA ASP A 62 -21.81 -3.01 0.87
C ASP A 62 -21.79 -1.77 -0.03
N GLU A 63 -21.77 -0.57 0.55
CA GLU A 63 -21.72 0.68 -0.21
C GLU A 63 -20.38 0.90 -0.92
N VAL A 64 -19.26 0.53 -0.27
CA VAL A 64 -17.93 0.53 -0.92
C VAL A 64 -17.90 -0.49 -2.05
N MET A 65 -18.47 -1.68 -1.82
CA MET A 65 -18.49 -2.80 -2.77
C MET A 65 -19.59 -2.68 -3.85
N ASN A 66 -20.50 -1.72 -3.72
CA ASN A 66 -21.56 -1.47 -4.68
C ASN A 66 -21.00 -0.95 -6.02
N ASN A 67 -21.31 -1.61 -7.13
CA ASN A 67 -20.87 -1.20 -8.47
C ASN A 67 -21.35 0.20 -8.86
N ASN A 68 -22.46 0.68 -8.28
CA ASN A 68 -23.03 1.99 -8.60
C ASN A 68 -22.50 3.13 -7.72
N SER A 69 -21.68 2.87 -6.69
CA SER A 69 -21.24 3.94 -5.77
C SER A 69 -20.14 4.86 -6.33
N GLY A 70 -19.62 4.56 -7.52
CA GLY A 70 -18.52 5.33 -8.15
C GLY A 70 -17.16 5.21 -7.44
N CYS A 71 -17.12 4.67 -6.22
CA CYS A 71 -15.87 4.36 -5.51
C CYS A 71 -15.03 3.35 -6.33
N LYS A 72 -13.72 3.53 -6.38
CA LYS A 72 -12.76 2.63 -7.03
C LYS A 72 -11.79 2.11 -5.97
N ILE A 73 -11.38 0.86 -6.09
CA ILE A 73 -10.44 0.20 -5.16
C ILE A 73 -9.17 -0.16 -5.94
N ILE A 74 -8.02 0.20 -5.38
CA ILE A 74 -6.71 -0.23 -5.88
C ILE A 74 -6.10 -1.11 -4.80
N TYR A 75 -5.96 -2.40 -5.09
CA TYR A 75 -5.31 -3.34 -4.19
C TYR A 75 -3.89 -3.60 -4.67
N VAL A 76 -2.91 -3.35 -3.80
CA VAL A 76 -1.50 -3.63 -4.08
C VAL A 76 -1.06 -4.80 -3.21
N TRP A 77 -0.59 -5.87 -3.85
CA TRP A 77 0.05 -6.99 -3.17
C TRP A 77 1.54 -7.04 -3.50
N ARG A 78 2.28 -7.87 -2.77
CA ARG A 78 3.73 -7.99 -2.87
C ARG A 78 4.13 -9.45 -2.70
N ASN A 79 5.27 -9.84 -3.25
CA ASN A 79 5.87 -11.15 -2.99
C ASN A 79 5.87 -11.45 -1.47
N PRO A 80 5.29 -12.58 -1.02
CA PRO A 80 5.11 -12.88 0.39
C PRO A 80 6.42 -12.89 1.19
N LYS A 81 7.53 -13.25 0.56
CA LYS A 81 8.86 -13.29 1.20
C LYS A 81 9.32 -11.90 1.60
N ASP A 82 9.24 -10.96 0.66
CA ASP A 82 9.61 -9.56 0.91
C ASP A 82 8.60 -8.84 1.80
N CYS A 83 7.32 -9.18 1.68
CA CYS A 83 6.27 -8.69 2.57
C CYS A 83 6.57 -9.10 4.02
N PHE A 84 6.91 -10.36 4.26
CA PHE A 84 7.31 -10.85 5.58
C PHE A 84 8.51 -10.09 6.15
N VAL A 85 9.59 -9.95 5.38
CA VAL A 85 10.79 -9.22 5.83
C VAL A 85 10.45 -7.76 6.16
N SER A 86 9.65 -7.10 5.33
CA SER A 86 9.19 -5.74 5.61
C SER A 86 8.39 -5.66 6.89
N LEU A 87 7.44 -6.57 7.08
CA LEU A 87 6.56 -6.60 8.26
C LEU A 87 7.34 -6.90 9.54
N TRP A 88 8.29 -7.84 9.52
CA TRP A 88 9.12 -8.17 10.68
C TRP A 88 9.96 -6.99 11.14
N HIS A 89 10.59 -6.26 10.21
CA HIS A 89 11.32 -5.03 10.54
C HIS A 89 10.39 -3.94 11.06
N PHE A 90 9.24 -3.74 10.42
CA PHE A 90 8.26 -2.71 10.80
C PHE A 90 7.73 -2.94 12.22
N VAL A 91 7.30 -4.16 12.54
CA VAL A 91 6.79 -4.49 13.88
C VAL A 91 7.88 -4.36 14.94
N ASN A 92 9.14 -4.74 14.64
CA ASN A 92 10.24 -4.53 15.57
C ASN A 92 10.56 -3.04 15.80
N LYS A 93 10.48 -2.21 14.76
CA LYS A 93 10.73 -0.77 14.89
C LYS A 93 9.61 -0.03 15.63
N MET A 94 8.39 -0.54 15.62
CA MET A 94 7.27 -0.01 16.40
C MET A 94 7.31 -0.37 17.89
N ARG A 95 8.15 -1.35 18.29
CA ARG A 95 8.24 -1.77 19.68
C ARG A 95 8.99 -0.72 20.52
N PRO A 96 8.70 -0.60 21.82
CA PRO A 96 9.52 0.18 22.74
C PRO A 96 10.98 -0.27 22.66
N GLU A 97 11.93 0.66 22.84
CA GLU A 97 13.36 0.39 22.73
C GLU A 97 13.84 -0.64 23.76
N GLU A 98 13.15 -0.71 24.91
CA GLU A 98 13.43 -1.65 26.00
C GLU A 98 12.79 -3.03 25.78
N ALA A 99 11.92 -3.17 24.77
CA ALA A 99 11.25 -4.43 24.49
C ALA A 99 12.18 -5.40 23.77
N ILE A 100 12.08 -6.69 24.12
CA ILE A 100 12.83 -7.74 23.43
C ILE A 100 12.38 -7.80 21.96
N THR A 101 13.35 -7.71 21.06
CA THR A 101 13.17 -7.89 19.61
C THR A 101 12.46 -9.21 19.33
N LEU A 102 11.44 -9.18 18.49
CA LEU A 102 10.79 -10.39 18.01
C LEU A 102 11.77 -11.26 17.25
N SER A 103 11.96 -12.48 17.74
CA SER A 103 12.69 -13.53 17.03
C SER A 103 12.13 -13.70 15.61
N LEU A 104 13.05 -13.74 14.65
CA LEU A 104 12.73 -13.98 13.23
C LEU A 104 11.96 -15.28 13.06
N ASP A 105 12.43 -16.39 13.65
CA ASP A 105 11.82 -17.72 13.51
C ASP A 105 10.40 -17.76 14.08
N LYS A 106 10.20 -17.21 15.29
CA LYS A 106 8.87 -17.17 15.91
C LYS A 106 7.89 -16.34 15.09
N TYR A 107 8.33 -15.18 14.60
CA TYR A 107 7.47 -14.33 13.79
C TYR A 107 7.21 -14.93 12.41
N PHE A 108 8.18 -15.63 11.84
CA PHE A 108 8.06 -16.36 10.59
C PHE A 108 7.02 -17.49 10.68
N ASP A 109 7.05 -18.28 11.74
CA ASP A 109 6.04 -19.32 11.96
C ASP A 109 4.64 -18.72 12.18
N SER A 110 4.55 -17.60 12.90
CA SER A 110 3.31 -16.82 13.06
C SER A 110 2.79 -16.34 11.70
N PHE A 111 3.67 -15.81 10.84
CA PHE A 111 3.30 -15.37 9.49
C PHE A 111 2.79 -16.52 8.62
N CYS A 112 3.52 -17.64 8.59
CA CYS A 112 3.15 -18.82 7.80
C CYS A 112 1.84 -19.47 8.26
N SER A 113 1.57 -19.46 9.57
CA SER A 113 0.33 -19.97 10.15
C SER A 113 -0.85 -18.99 10.03
N GLY A 114 -0.63 -17.80 9.46
CA GLY A 114 -1.66 -16.80 9.27
C GLY A 114 -1.95 -15.93 10.49
N VAL A 115 -1.20 -16.10 11.58
CA VAL A 115 -1.33 -15.31 12.82
C VAL A 115 -0.48 -14.05 12.70
N ASN A 116 -0.99 -13.04 12.01
CA ASN A 116 -0.37 -11.72 11.90
C ASN A 116 -1.45 -10.64 11.73
N ASN A 117 -1.07 -9.36 11.85
CA ASN A 117 -2.01 -8.25 11.66
C ASN A 117 -2.63 -8.30 10.27
N TYR A 118 -3.97 -8.29 10.20
CA TYR A 118 -4.76 -8.45 8.97
C TYR A 118 -4.52 -9.80 8.24
N GLY A 119 -3.93 -10.78 8.94
CA GLY A 119 -3.74 -12.12 8.42
C GLY A 119 -4.99 -12.99 8.45
N PRO A 120 -4.98 -14.15 7.77
CA PRO A 120 -3.84 -14.70 7.02
C PRO A 120 -3.52 -13.95 5.72
N PHE A 121 -2.23 -13.73 5.43
CA PHE A 121 -1.78 -13.01 4.23
C PHE A 121 -2.34 -13.63 2.93
N TRP A 122 -2.31 -14.96 2.82
CA TRP A 122 -2.72 -15.69 1.62
C TRP A 122 -4.19 -15.46 1.32
N ASP A 123 -5.03 -15.61 2.34
CA ASP A 123 -6.48 -15.44 2.25
C ASP A 123 -6.82 -13.98 1.93
N HIS A 124 -6.14 -13.02 2.59
CA HIS A 124 -6.32 -11.59 2.31
C HIS A 124 -6.03 -11.23 0.84
N VAL A 125 -4.95 -11.75 0.26
CA VAL A 125 -4.59 -11.54 -1.15
C VAL A 125 -5.62 -12.21 -2.07
N LEU A 126 -6.00 -13.47 -1.77
CA LEU A 126 -6.94 -14.24 -2.58
C LEU A 126 -8.34 -13.63 -2.61
N GLU A 127 -8.81 -13.07 -1.51
CA GLU A 127 -10.09 -12.38 -1.47
C GLU A 127 -10.11 -11.20 -2.45
N HIS A 128 -9.10 -10.34 -2.38
CA HIS A 128 -8.97 -9.20 -3.29
C HIS A 128 -8.75 -9.63 -4.74
N TRP A 129 -7.99 -10.71 -4.97
CA TRP A 129 -7.82 -11.31 -6.29
C TRP A 129 -9.17 -11.74 -6.89
N LYS A 130 -9.95 -12.54 -6.16
CA LYS A 130 -11.27 -13.01 -6.62
C LYS A 130 -12.23 -11.86 -6.88
N VAL A 131 -12.25 -10.87 -6.00
CA VAL A 131 -13.06 -9.65 -6.14
C VAL A 131 -12.65 -8.86 -7.38
N SER A 132 -11.35 -8.72 -7.66
CA SER A 132 -10.86 -8.02 -8.85
C SER A 132 -11.24 -8.72 -10.15
N LEU A 133 -11.27 -10.05 -10.16
CA LEU A 133 -11.74 -10.82 -11.31
C LEU A 133 -13.25 -10.67 -11.52
N ALA A 134 -14.02 -10.61 -10.42
CA ALA A 134 -15.47 -10.45 -10.48
C ALA A 134 -15.90 -9.02 -10.85
N MET A 135 -15.13 -8.01 -10.46
CA MET A 135 -15.45 -6.59 -10.63
C MET A 135 -14.24 -5.78 -11.13
N PRO A 136 -13.73 -6.05 -12.35
CA PRO A 136 -12.49 -5.45 -12.86
C PRO A 136 -12.60 -3.93 -13.05
N GLU A 137 -13.80 -3.41 -13.30
CA GLU A 137 -14.05 -1.96 -13.38
C GLU A 137 -14.03 -1.28 -12.01
N LYS A 138 -14.22 -2.04 -10.92
CA LYS A 138 -14.32 -1.53 -9.55
C LYS A 138 -13.01 -1.70 -8.78
N VAL A 139 -12.31 -2.82 -9.00
CA VAL A 139 -11.13 -3.22 -8.23
C VAL A 139 -9.98 -3.52 -9.17
N MET A 140 -8.92 -2.71 -9.09
CA MET A 140 -7.67 -2.93 -9.80
C MET A 140 -6.67 -3.63 -8.87
N PHE A 141 -6.18 -4.78 -9.30
CA PHE A 141 -5.22 -5.59 -8.56
C PHE A 141 -3.82 -5.44 -9.16
N LEU A 142 -2.85 -4.96 -8.35
CA LEU A 142 -1.50 -4.60 -8.79
C LEU A 142 -0.43 -5.29 -7.94
N SER A 143 0.68 -5.70 -8.56
CA SER A 143 1.88 -6.17 -7.85
C SER A 143 2.85 -5.00 -7.63
N TYR A 144 3.40 -4.92 -6.43
CA TYR A 144 4.46 -3.98 -6.07
C TYR A 144 5.68 -4.13 -6.99
N GLU A 145 6.07 -5.37 -7.31
CA GLU A 145 7.21 -5.68 -8.16
C GLU A 145 7.04 -5.07 -9.56
N HIS A 146 5.88 -5.24 -10.18
CA HIS A 146 5.62 -4.65 -11.50
C HIS A 146 5.52 -3.12 -11.45
N ILE A 147 4.96 -2.55 -10.37
CA ILE A 147 4.91 -1.09 -10.19
C ILE A 147 6.33 -0.52 -10.16
N ILE A 148 7.25 -1.16 -9.44
CA ILE A 148 8.64 -0.70 -9.34
C ILE A 148 9.42 -0.95 -10.64
N GLU A 149 9.09 -2.02 -11.38
CA GLU A 149 9.72 -2.32 -12.67
C GLU A 149 9.32 -1.32 -13.77
N GLN A 150 8.05 -0.90 -13.80
CA GLN A 150 7.51 -0.03 -14.85
C GLN A 150 6.64 1.12 -14.26
N PRO A 151 7.23 2.02 -13.47
CA PRO A 151 6.47 2.99 -12.69
C PRO A 151 5.64 3.94 -13.57
N ASP A 152 6.19 4.45 -14.67
CA ASP A 152 5.47 5.33 -15.59
C ASP A 152 4.23 4.66 -16.20
N HIS A 153 4.35 3.37 -16.58
CA HIS A 153 3.21 2.60 -17.10
C HIS A 153 2.10 2.46 -16.06
N TYR A 154 2.45 2.07 -14.82
CA TYR A 154 1.46 1.87 -13.77
C TYR A 154 0.85 3.18 -13.27
N VAL A 155 1.59 4.29 -13.29
CA VAL A 155 1.01 5.62 -12.99
C VAL A 155 -0.06 5.99 -14.02
N LYS A 156 0.20 5.80 -15.32
CA LYS A 156 -0.82 6.03 -16.37
C LYS A 156 -2.02 5.10 -16.21
N LYS A 157 -1.77 3.81 -16.00
CA LYS A 157 -2.82 2.80 -15.79
C LYS A 157 -3.70 3.13 -14.58
N ILE A 158 -3.10 3.61 -13.49
CA ILE A 158 -3.85 4.05 -12.31
C ILE A 158 -4.69 5.28 -12.64
N ALA A 159 -4.11 6.26 -13.32
CA ALA A 159 -4.79 7.50 -13.71
C ALA A 159 -6.01 7.22 -14.61
N GLU A 160 -5.87 6.33 -15.60
CA GLU A 160 -6.99 5.84 -16.43
C GLU A 160 -8.08 5.18 -15.59
N PHE A 161 -7.72 4.26 -14.69
CA PHE A 161 -8.67 3.51 -13.86
C PHE A 161 -9.52 4.41 -12.94
N ILE A 162 -8.90 5.46 -12.38
CA ILE A 162 -9.60 6.42 -11.52
C ILE A 162 -10.35 7.52 -12.28
N GLY A 163 -10.35 7.48 -13.63
CA GLY A 163 -11.06 8.43 -14.47
C GLY A 163 -10.32 9.76 -14.70
N CYS A 164 -9.01 9.79 -14.49
CA CYS A 164 -8.13 10.94 -14.70
C CYS A 164 -7.00 10.62 -15.69
N PRO A 165 -7.28 10.13 -16.91
CA PRO A 165 -6.23 9.78 -17.87
C PRO A 165 -5.39 11.01 -18.22
N PHE A 166 -4.08 10.82 -18.40
CA PHE A 166 -3.21 11.88 -18.88
C PHE A 166 -3.50 12.19 -20.35
N SER A 167 -3.45 13.48 -20.70
CA SER A 167 -3.47 13.93 -22.08
C SER A 167 -2.10 13.73 -22.74
N GLY A 168 -2.07 13.67 -24.08
CA GLY A 168 -0.79 13.59 -24.82
C GLY A 168 0.14 14.77 -24.53
N VAL A 169 -0.42 15.96 -24.27
CA VAL A 169 0.34 17.15 -23.87
C VAL A 169 0.99 16.96 -22.50
N GLU A 170 0.26 16.45 -21.51
CA GLU A 170 0.83 16.17 -20.18
C GLU A 170 1.95 15.12 -20.27
N GLU A 171 1.77 14.08 -21.09
CA GLU A 171 2.82 13.09 -21.32
C GLU A 171 4.06 13.71 -21.97
N ASP A 172 3.89 14.51 -23.02
CA ASP A 172 4.98 15.21 -23.72
C ASP A 172 5.71 16.21 -22.82
N GLU A 173 4.99 16.86 -21.90
CA GLU A 173 5.54 17.75 -20.87
C GLU A 173 6.20 16.99 -19.70
N GLY A 174 6.20 15.66 -19.72
CA GLY A 174 6.87 14.82 -18.73
C GLY A 174 6.12 14.69 -17.40
N VAL A 175 4.81 14.97 -17.38
CA VAL A 175 3.99 14.96 -16.16
C VAL A 175 4.07 13.63 -15.41
N VAL A 176 3.94 12.53 -16.14
CA VAL A 176 4.02 11.17 -15.60
C VAL A 176 5.36 10.94 -14.89
N SER A 177 6.46 11.27 -15.55
CA SER A 177 7.81 11.12 -14.99
C SER A 177 8.04 12.01 -13.76
N GLY A 178 7.43 13.21 -13.73
CA GLY A 178 7.46 14.11 -12.59
C GLY A 178 6.77 13.53 -11.37
N ILE A 179 5.59 12.92 -11.55
CA ILE A 179 4.86 12.21 -10.49
C ILE A 179 5.67 11.02 -9.99
N VAL A 180 6.21 10.19 -10.89
CA VAL A 180 7.05 9.04 -10.55
C VAL A 180 8.26 9.48 -9.72
N LYS A 181 8.96 10.53 -10.14
CA LYS A 181 10.12 11.07 -9.41
C LYS A 181 9.73 11.58 -8.03
N MET A 182 8.66 12.38 -7.94
CA MET A 182 8.18 12.95 -6.67
C MET A 182 7.77 11.86 -5.66
N CYS A 183 7.07 10.83 -6.12
CA CYS A 183 6.58 9.72 -5.30
C CYS A 183 7.61 8.59 -5.11
N SER A 184 8.80 8.70 -5.73
CA SER A 184 9.82 7.66 -5.64
C SER A 184 10.31 7.45 -4.21
N PHE A 185 10.72 6.22 -3.89
CA PHE A 185 11.31 5.89 -2.59
C PHE A 185 12.50 6.81 -2.27
N THR A 186 13.39 7.02 -3.24
CA THR A 186 14.58 7.88 -3.08
C THR A 186 14.20 9.31 -2.72
N ASN A 187 13.19 9.88 -3.38
CA ASN A 187 12.75 11.24 -3.07
C ASN A 187 12.05 11.31 -1.70
N LEU A 188 11.01 10.50 -1.50
CA LEU A 188 10.19 10.56 -0.28
C LEU A 188 11.01 10.26 0.98
N SER A 189 11.88 9.24 0.96
CA SER A 189 12.71 8.88 2.13
C SER A 189 13.70 9.99 2.54
N GLN A 190 13.99 10.95 1.67
CA GLN A 190 14.93 12.03 1.95
C GLN A 190 14.26 13.31 2.47
N LEU A 191 12.95 13.42 2.37
CA LEU A 191 12.21 14.59 2.85
C LEU A 191 12.20 14.65 4.38
N GLU A 192 12.36 15.86 4.94
CA GLU A 192 12.37 16.08 6.39
C GLU A 192 11.07 15.60 7.05
N ALA A 193 9.94 15.77 6.38
CA ALA A 193 8.64 15.28 6.84
C ALA A 193 8.55 13.75 6.98
N ASN A 194 9.43 13.02 6.31
CA ASN A 194 9.50 11.55 6.33
C ASN A 194 10.64 11.01 7.19
N LYS A 195 11.68 11.82 7.46
CA LYS A 195 12.75 11.50 8.40
C LYS A 195 12.37 11.77 9.85
N ASN A 196 11.56 12.80 10.07
CA ASN A 196 11.19 13.30 11.38
C ASN A 196 9.67 13.28 11.59
N GLY A 197 9.25 13.26 12.85
CA GLY A 197 7.84 13.27 13.23
C GLY A 197 7.25 11.87 13.45
N LYS A 198 5.99 11.86 13.87
CA LYS A 198 5.24 10.64 14.21
C LYS A 198 3.80 10.76 13.73
N THR A 199 3.19 9.63 13.38
CA THR A 199 1.75 9.55 13.10
C THR A 199 0.93 9.79 14.37
N LYS A 200 -0.40 9.92 14.23
CA LYS A 200 -1.34 10.01 15.39
C LYS A 200 -1.25 8.79 16.32
N ARG A 201 -0.74 7.66 15.83
CA ARG A 201 -0.50 6.42 16.59
C ARG A 201 0.93 6.31 17.12
N TYR A 202 1.68 7.42 17.15
CA TYR A 202 3.05 7.52 17.63
C TYR A 202 4.09 6.67 16.87
N ILE A 203 3.80 6.28 15.62
CA ILE A 203 4.75 5.58 14.75
C ILE A 203 5.66 6.62 14.10
N GLY A 204 6.98 6.48 14.24
CA GLY A 204 7.96 7.37 13.59
C GLY A 204 7.84 7.33 12.07
N HIS A 205 7.84 8.48 11.41
CA HIS A 205 7.68 8.54 9.94
C HIS A 205 8.79 7.78 9.18
N ASP A 206 9.99 7.76 9.73
CA ASP A 206 11.15 7.03 9.22
C ASP A 206 10.96 5.51 9.28
N THR A 207 9.93 5.02 9.99
CA THR A 207 9.58 3.60 10.07
C THR A 207 8.98 3.08 8.76
N PHE A 208 8.39 3.95 7.94
CA PHE A 208 7.77 3.58 6.66
C PHE A 208 8.79 3.46 5.51
N PHE A 209 10.02 3.96 5.68
CA PHE A 209 11.05 3.97 4.64
C PHE A 209 12.27 3.14 5.08
N ARG A 210 12.36 1.90 4.57
CA ARG A 210 13.47 0.99 4.90
C ARG A 210 14.48 0.79 3.78
N ARG A 211 14.09 0.07 2.72
CA ARG A 211 14.96 -0.20 1.56
C ARG A 211 14.33 0.10 0.21
N GLY A 212 13.01 -0.12 0.06
CA GLY A 212 12.32 0.14 -1.21
C GLY A 212 12.78 -0.73 -2.39
N VAL A 213 13.26 -1.95 -2.13
CA VAL A 213 13.79 -2.86 -3.16
C VAL A 213 13.02 -4.18 -3.19
N VAL A 214 13.02 -4.83 -4.36
CA VAL A 214 12.52 -6.20 -4.58
C VAL A 214 13.65 -7.22 -4.35
N GLY A 215 13.32 -8.37 -3.77
CA GLY A 215 14.23 -9.48 -3.51
C GLY A 215 15.05 -9.37 -2.23
N ASP A 216 14.71 -8.44 -1.33
CA ASP A 216 15.46 -8.24 -0.08
C ASP A 216 15.38 -9.45 0.86
N SER A 217 14.34 -10.26 0.73
CA SER A 217 14.17 -11.50 1.49
C SER A 217 15.39 -12.42 1.46
N LYS A 218 16.16 -12.44 0.36
CA LYS A 218 17.39 -13.25 0.24
C LYS A 218 18.51 -12.85 1.22
N ASN A 219 18.45 -11.64 1.77
CA ASN A 219 19.45 -11.15 2.73
C ASN A 219 19.13 -11.56 4.18
N LEU A 220 17.91 -12.02 4.46
CA LEU A 220 17.43 -12.32 5.81
C LEU A 220 16.95 -13.76 5.97
N LEU A 221 16.26 -14.31 4.96
CA LEU A 221 15.65 -15.63 5.02
C LEU A 221 16.61 -16.69 4.50
N ASN A 222 16.71 -17.80 5.23
CA ASN A 222 17.42 -18.97 4.76
C ASN A 222 16.59 -19.74 3.70
N SER A 223 17.21 -20.71 3.03
CA SER A 223 16.55 -21.49 1.98
C SER A 223 15.33 -22.28 2.45
N GLU A 224 15.32 -22.75 3.70
CA GLU A 224 14.18 -23.49 4.25
C GLU A 224 12.96 -22.57 4.40
N MET A 225 13.16 -21.37 4.94
CA MET A 225 12.11 -20.35 5.09
C MET A 225 11.56 -19.91 3.73
N ILE A 226 12.44 -19.66 2.75
CA ILE A 226 12.05 -19.32 1.38
C ILE A 226 11.18 -20.44 0.79
N ASN A 227 11.66 -21.68 0.85
CA ASN A 227 10.93 -22.84 0.31
C ASN A 227 9.59 -23.06 1.01
N LYS A 228 9.49 -22.80 2.31
CA LYS A 228 8.24 -22.93 3.06
C LYS A 228 7.21 -21.89 2.61
N ILE A 229 7.62 -20.62 2.45
CA ILE A 229 6.73 -19.59 1.89
C ILE A 229 6.30 -19.94 0.46
N ASP A 230 7.24 -20.37 -0.39
CA ASP A 230 6.94 -20.69 -1.79
C ASP A 230 5.94 -21.83 -1.91
N ARG A 231 6.08 -22.89 -1.10
CA ARG A 231 5.11 -24.00 -1.06
C ARG A 231 3.74 -23.54 -0.62
N ILE A 232 3.63 -22.78 0.48
CA ILE A 232 2.33 -22.30 0.97
C ILE A 232 1.66 -21.43 -0.09
N ALA A 233 2.42 -20.53 -0.72
CA ALA A 233 1.90 -19.64 -1.73
C ALA A 233 1.46 -20.40 -3.00
N GLU A 234 2.24 -21.36 -3.48
CA GLU A 234 1.86 -22.23 -4.60
C GLU A 234 0.55 -22.98 -4.28
N ASP A 235 0.47 -23.63 -3.12
CA ASP A 235 -0.71 -24.38 -2.67
C ASP A 235 -1.97 -23.49 -2.58
N LYS A 236 -1.79 -22.24 -2.13
CA LYS A 236 -2.89 -21.28 -1.93
C LYS A 236 -3.30 -20.57 -3.23
N PHE A 237 -2.35 -20.16 -4.06
CA PHE A 237 -2.57 -19.25 -5.18
C PHE A 237 -2.79 -19.95 -6.52
N SER A 238 -2.05 -21.03 -6.80
CA SER A 238 -2.13 -21.73 -8.08
C SER A 238 -3.51 -22.26 -8.45
N PRO A 239 -4.35 -22.75 -7.49
CA PRO A 239 -5.74 -23.13 -7.80
C PRO A 239 -6.60 -22.00 -8.37
N TYR A 240 -6.20 -20.74 -8.16
CA TYR A 240 -6.91 -19.54 -8.62
C TYR A 240 -6.16 -18.78 -9.72
N GLY A 241 -5.09 -19.37 -10.27
CA GLY A 241 -4.30 -18.78 -11.35
C GLY A 241 -3.42 -17.58 -10.93
N LEU A 242 -3.31 -17.30 -9.63
CA LEU A 242 -2.43 -16.25 -9.12
C LEU A 242 -1.02 -16.83 -8.96
N LYS A 243 -0.01 -16.09 -9.44
CA LYS A 243 1.41 -16.47 -9.38
C LYS A 243 2.23 -15.40 -8.69
N ILE A 244 3.26 -15.82 -7.97
CA ILE A 244 4.27 -14.95 -7.35
C ILE A 244 5.28 -14.48 -8.40
#